data_AF-A0A7R7E9F2-F1
#
_entry.id   AF-A0A7R7E9F2-F1
#
_cell.length_a   1.000
_cell.length_b   1.000
_cell.length_c   1.000
_cell.angle_alpha   90.00
_cell.angle_beta   90.00
_cell.angle_gamma   90.00
#
_symmetry.space_group_name_H-M   'P 1'
#
loop_
_entity.id
_entity.type
_entity.pdbx_description
1 polymer ?
#
loop_
_entity_poly.entity_id
_entity_poly.type
_entity_poly.pdbx_seq_one_letter_code
_entity_poly.pdbx_strand_id
1 'polypeptide(L)' 'MDRYIARANIAHFEDLLARETDPEKRRVIEGLLARERQKLEIAERQADTETKPNNAQKPNERSI' A
#
# COMPACT_ATOMS: atom_id res chain seq x y z
N MET A 1 4.40 -6.42 5.25
CA MET A 1 5.13 -6.85 4.03
C MET A 1 4.66 -6.05 2.81
N ASP A 2 3.35 -5.90 2.63
CA ASP A 2 2.73 -5.36 1.41
C ASP A 2 3.13 -3.92 1.04
N ARG A 3 3.35 -3.04 2.03
CA ARG A 3 3.83 -1.67 1.80
C ARG A 3 5.20 -1.63 1.10
N TYR A 4 6.10 -2.56 1.42
CA TYR A 4 7.45 -2.60 0.84
C TYR A 4 7.41 -3.07 -0.62
N ILE A 5 6.59 -4.08 -0.91
CA ILE A 5 6.41 -4.59 -2.27
C ILE A 5 5.77 -3.52 -3.15
N ALA A 6 4.71 -2.84 -2.67
CA ALA A 6 4.06 -1.77 -3.41
C ALA A 6 5.02 -0.61 -3.71
N ARG A 7 5.88 -0.22 -2.76
CA ARG A 7 6.93 0.80 -2.98
C ARG A 7 7.95 0.39 -4.03
N ALA A 8 8.42 -0.86 -3.99
CA ALA A 8 9.36 -1.37 -4.99
C ALA A 8 8.74 -1.38 -6.39
N ASN A 9 7.48 -1.81 -6.50
CA ASN A 9 6.76 -1.81 -7.77
C ASN A 9 6.56 -0.39 -8.32
N ILE A 10 6.21 0.57 -7.46
CA ILE A 10 6.08 1.99 -7.84
C ILE A 10 7.40 2.51 -8.42
N ALA A 11 8.52 2.31 -7.72
CA ALA A 11 9.83 2.75 -8.19
C ALA A 11 10.21 2.09 -9.53
N HIS A 12 9.89 0.80 -9.70
CA HIS A 12 10.15 0.09 -10.94
C HIS A 12 9.32 0.63 -12.11
N PHE A 13 8.02 0.87 -11.90
CA PHE A 13 7.16 1.43 -12.93
C PHE A 13 7.50 2.88 -13.27
N GLU A 14 8.00 3.68 -12.31
CA GLU A 14 8.49 5.03 -12.58
C GLU A 14 9.76 5.02 -13.46
N ASP A 15 10.74 4.13 -13.20
CA ASP A 15 11.91 3.98 -14.07
C ASP A 15 11.53 3.45 -15.47
N LEU A 16 10.58 2.51 -15.53
CA LEU A 16 10.07 1.98 -16.80
C LEU A 16 9.38 3.09 -17.61
N LEU A 17 8.57 3.93 -16.96
CA LEU A 17 7.87 5.04 -17.60
C LEU A 17 8.84 6.11 -18.13
N ALA A 18 9.93 6.37 -17.41
CA ALA A 18 10.95 7.35 -17.81
C ALA A 18 11.70 6.94 -19.10
N ARG A 19 11.76 5.65 -19.39
CA ARG A 19 12.47 5.09 -20.56
C ARG A 19 11.54 4.67 -21.70
N GLU A 20 10.24 4.59 -21.45
CA GLU A 20 9.26 4.17 -22.45
C GLU A 20 8.91 5.30 -23.41
N THR A 21 9.17 5.07 -24.70
CA THR A 21 8.86 6.01 -25.78
C THR A 21 7.57 5.69 -26.51
N ASP A 22 7.09 4.45 -26.39
CA ASP A 22 5.85 4.01 -27.01
C ASP A 22 4.64 4.54 -26.21
N PRO A 23 3.76 5.37 -26.82
CA PRO A 23 2.66 6.00 -26.12
C PRO A 23 1.58 5.01 -25.63
N GLU A 24 1.41 3.87 -26.29
CA GLU A 24 0.46 2.84 -25.85
C GLU A 24 1.01 2.09 -24.65
N LYS A 25 2.28 1.68 -24.70
CA LYS A 25 2.94 1.05 -23.54
C LYS A 25 3.01 1.99 -22.35
N ARG A 26 3.29 3.27 -22.59
CA ARG A 26 3.33 4.31 -21.56
C ARG A 26 1.99 4.41 -20.82
N ARG A 27 0.86 4.38 -21.53
CA ARG A 27 -0.49 4.34 -20.92
C ARG A 27 -0.74 3.09 -20.09
N VAL A 28 -0.26 1.93 -20.54
CA VAL A 28 -0.35 0.68 -19.77
C VAL A 28 0.45 0.79 -18.47
N ILE A 29 1.68 1.28 -18.54
CA ILE A 29 2.55 1.47 -17.38
C ILE A 29 1.95 2.47 -16.39
N GLU A 30 1.38 3.59 -16.87
CA GLU A 30 0.64 4.56 -16.04
C GLU A 30 -0.54 3.89 -15.31
N GLY A 31 -1.29 3.03 -16.00
CA GLY A 31 -2.40 2.28 -15.41
C GLY A 31 -1.94 1.29 -14.33
N LEU A 32 -0.81 0.62 -14.52
CA LEU A 32 -0.21 -0.27 -13.52
C LEU A 32 0.32 0.53 -12.32
N LEU A 33 0.99 1.65 -12.56
CA LEU A 33 1.50 2.55 -11.53
C LEU A 33 0.37 3.08 -10.63
N ALA A 34 -0.77 3.47 -11.22
CA ALA A 34 -1.94 3.92 -10.46
C ALA A 34 -2.48 2.83 -9.52
N ARG A 35 -2.54 1.58 -9.99
CA ARG A 35 -2.98 0.43 -9.17
C ARG A 35 -2.03 0.16 -8.02
N GLU A 36 -0.72 0.23 -8.24
CA GLU A 36 0.25 0.02 -7.17
C GLU A 36 0.23 1.15 -6.13
N ARG A 37 0.03 2.40 -6.56
CA ARG A 37 -0.19 3.54 -5.63
C ARG A 37 -1.43 3.33 -4.76
N GLN A 38 -2.53 2.84 -5.33
CA GLN A 38 -3.73 2.50 -4.56
C GLN A 38 -3.48 1.37 -3.54
N LYS A 39 -2.74 0.32 -3.94
CA LYS A 39 -2.35 -0.75 -3.01
C LYS A 39 -1.50 -0.22 -1.86
N LEU A 40 -0.56 0.69 -2.17
CA LEU A 40 0.26 1.33 -1.15
C LEU A 40 -0.60 2.11 -0.16
N GLU A 41 -1.54 2.94 -0.65
CA GLU A 41 -2.45 3.71 0.20
C GLU A 41 -3.27 2.81 1.14
N ILE A 42 -3.78 1.68 0.65
CA ILE A 42 -4.52 0.70 1.46
C ILE A 42 -3.61 0.11 2.53
N ALA A 43 -2.41 -0.34 2.15
CA ALA A 43 -1.45 -0.93 3.07
C ALA A 43 -0.97 0.06 4.14
N GLU A 44 -0.85 1.34 3.78
CA GLU A 44 -0.51 2.42 4.71
C GLU A 44 -1.64 2.67 5.72
N ARG A 45 -2.88 2.78 5.25
CA ARG A 45 -4.05 2.92 6.13
C ARG A 45 -4.21 1.74 7.09
N GLN A 46 -3.96 0.52 6.61
CA GLN A 46 -4.04 -0.67 7.44
C GLN A 46 -2.97 -0.68 8.55
N ALA A 47 -1.74 -0.29 8.21
CA ALA A 47 -0.65 -0.15 9.19
C ALA A 47 -0.97 0.91 10.26
N ASP A 48 -1.60 2.02 9.88
CA ASP A 48 -2.04 3.07 10.81
C ASP A 48 -3.18 2.60 11.73
N THR A 49 -4.05 1.71 11.24
CA THR A 49 -5.11 1.11 12.07
C THR A 49 -4.60 0.03 13.02
N GLU A 50 -3.56 -0.72 12.65
CA GLU A 50 -2.95 -1.75 13.50
C GLU A 50 -2.03 -1.17 14.59
N THR A 51 -1.52 0.05 14.42
CA THR A 51 -0.64 0.72 15.39
C THR A 51 -1.38 1.52 16.46
N LYS A 52 -2.73 1.58 16.43
CA LYS A 52 -3.47 1.97 17.64
C LYS A 52 -3.35 0.84 18.66
N PRO A 53 -2.68 1.04 19.81
CA PRO A 53 -2.69 0.03 20.85
C PRO A 53 -4.14 -0.16 21.26
N ASN A 54 -4.64 -1.38 21.07
CA ASN A 54 -5.89 -1.86 21.63
C ASN A 54 -5.75 -1.90 23.16
N ASN A 55 -5.66 -0.72 23.78
CA ASN A 55 -5.65 -0.53 25.21
C ASN A 55 -7.01 0.06 25.60
N ALA A 56 -8.07 -0.72 25.38
CA ALA A 56 -9.37 -0.48 25.96
C ALA A 56 -9.98 -1.81 26.42
N GLN A 57 -9.77 -2.07 27.71
CA GLN A 57 -10.62 -2.84 28.63
C GLN A 57 -10.64 -4.39 28.53
N LYS A 58 -9.75 -5.03 29.30
CA LYS A 58 -10.24 -5.92 30.37
C LYS A 58 -10.17 -5.12 31.68
N PRO A 59 -11.26 -5.03 32.47
CA PRO A 59 -11.62 -6.06 33.44
C PRO A 59 -13.15 -6.36 33.36
N ASN A 60 -13.68 -7.51 33.77
CA ASN A 60 -13.61 -7.95 35.15
C ASN A 60 -13.99 -9.43 35.25
N GLU A 61 -13.25 -10.10 36.12
CA GLU A 61 -13.55 -11.42 36.63
C GLU A 61 -14.84 -11.39 37.47
N ARG A 62 -15.56 -12.52 37.43
CA ARG A 62 -16.35 -13.11 38.52
C ARG A 62 -17.23 -12.14 39.36
N SER A 63 -18.54 -12.32 39.24
CA SER A 63 -19.41 -12.21 40.41
C SER A 63 -20.22 -13.48 40.52
N ILE A 64 -20.17 -14.01 41.74
CA ILE A 64 -20.67 -15.27 42.27
C ILE A 64 -22.19 -15.20 42.39
#